data_AF-A0A9W7BI50-F1
#
_entry.id   AF-A0A9W7BI50-F1
#
_cell.length_a   1.000
_cell.length_b   1.000
_cell.length_c   1.000
_cell.angle_alpha   90.00
_cell.angle_beta   90.00
_cell.angle_gamma   90.00
#
_symmetry.space_group_name_H-M   'P 1'
#
loop_
_entity.id
_entity.type
_entity.pdbx_description
1 polymer ?
#
loop_
_entity_poly.entity_id
_entity_poly.type
_entity_poly.pdbx_seq_one_letter_code
_entity_poly.pdbx_strand_id
1 'polypeptide(L)'
;MPTTALRTVLVTGANKGIGRAICEKIIAEGPDDVAVLLGSRDLERGKQAAAGMNPDRVTVLELDVKSEESVAAAALAVKGMNCDLIGIVNNAGIGFGNTIAETLDVNFWGTKRVCDHFMPLLSDGGRVCNIASASGPNFVAKLSPADQAFWVGSTTWEQLEARIKVVTPQTDYDNTAYGLSKACVNLYTKQLAAKHSTVVINSCTPGWIATDLTAGMGATNPPEKGALAPMKLLFGDLGAAHGWYFGSDGLRSPLDRYRNPGDPEYTE
;
A
#
# COMPACT_ATOMS: atom_id res chain seq x y z
N MET A 1 -31.96 11.84 -14.58
CA MET A 1 -30.82 11.12 -15.16
C MET A 1 -30.36 10.10 -14.14
N PRO A 2 -29.97 8.87 -14.50
CA PRO A 2 -29.31 8.00 -13.54
C PRO A 2 -28.05 8.73 -13.06
N THR A 3 -27.94 8.94 -11.74
CA THR A 3 -26.75 9.50 -11.11
C THR A 3 -25.58 8.60 -11.46
N THR A 4 -24.62 9.09 -12.23
CA THR A 4 -23.36 8.39 -12.53
C THR A 4 -22.73 7.93 -11.23
N ALA A 5 -22.29 6.66 -11.18
CA ALA A 5 -21.62 6.11 -10.01
C ALA A 5 -20.40 6.97 -9.66
N LEU A 6 -20.23 7.28 -8.37
CA LEU A 6 -19.07 8.05 -7.92
C LEU A 6 -17.80 7.20 -8.09
N ARG A 7 -16.81 7.74 -8.80
CA ARG A 7 -15.50 7.10 -8.92
C ARG A 7 -14.84 7.15 -7.56
N THR A 8 -14.26 6.04 -7.13
CA THR A 8 -13.92 5.85 -5.72
C THR A 8 -12.56 5.21 -5.56
N VAL A 9 -11.78 5.69 -4.58
CA VAL A 9 -10.51 5.10 -4.15
C VAL A 9 -10.63 4.57 -2.73
N LEU A 10 -10.28 3.30 -2.52
CA LEU A 10 -10.11 2.73 -1.18
C LEU A 10 -8.74 3.07 -0.62
N VAL A 11 -8.67 3.56 0.62
CA VAL A 11 -7.41 3.73 1.35
C VAL A 11 -7.49 2.99 2.68
N THR A 12 -6.62 1.99 2.89
CA THR A 12 -6.62 1.19 4.11
C THR A 12 -5.77 1.85 5.22
N GLY A 13 -6.14 1.68 6.49
CA GLY A 13 -5.39 2.26 7.62
C GLY A 13 -5.38 3.80 7.59
N ALA A 14 -6.49 4.40 7.18
CA ALA A 14 -6.59 5.81 6.83
C ALA A 14 -7.10 6.72 7.95
N ASN A 15 -7.22 6.21 9.18
CA ASN A 15 -7.66 7.01 10.32
C ASN A 15 -6.57 7.96 10.88
N LYS A 16 -5.31 7.83 10.43
CA LYS A 16 -4.19 8.70 10.86
C LYS A 16 -3.01 8.60 9.89
N GLY A 17 -1.98 9.42 10.15
CA GLY A 17 -0.69 9.37 9.46
C GLY A 17 -0.83 9.52 7.95
N ILE A 18 -0.04 8.74 7.20
CA ILE A 18 0.02 8.81 5.74
C ILE A 18 -1.32 8.47 5.10
N GLY A 19 -2.03 7.44 5.58
CA GLY A 19 -3.34 7.06 5.02
C GLY A 19 -4.37 8.18 5.07
N ARG A 20 -4.44 8.90 6.21
CA ARG A 20 -5.30 10.09 6.34
C ARG A 20 -4.87 11.19 5.37
N ALA A 21 -3.57 11.48 5.29
CA ALA A 21 -3.04 12.51 4.38
C ALA A 21 -3.30 12.17 2.90
N ILE A 22 -3.29 10.88 2.53
CA ILE A 22 -3.69 10.43 1.18
C ILE A 22 -5.16 10.75 0.94
N CYS A 23 -6.06 10.43 1.87
CA CYS A 23 -7.48 10.78 1.75
C CYS A 23 -7.68 12.30 1.58
N GLU A 24 -7.07 13.10 2.45
CA GLU A 24 -7.16 14.57 2.40
C GLU A 24 -6.66 15.11 1.05
N LYS A 25 -5.54 14.56 0.54
CA LYS A 25 -4.96 14.98 -0.73
C LYS A 25 -5.78 14.55 -1.95
N ILE A 26 -6.42 13.38 -1.92
CA ILE A 26 -7.37 12.97 -2.97
C ILE A 26 -8.55 13.96 -3.02
N ILE A 27 -9.09 14.34 -1.87
CA ILE A 27 -10.22 15.27 -1.80
C ILE A 27 -9.84 16.69 -2.23
N ALA A 28 -8.65 17.15 -1.86
CA ALA A 28 -8.20 18.51 -2.13
C ALA A 28 -7.60 18.71 -3.54
N GLU A 29 -6.92 17.71 -4.09
CA GLU A 29 -6.10 17.85 -5.30
C GLU A 29 -6.36 16.75 -6.36
N GLY A 30 -7.09 15.70 -6.01
CA GLY A 30 -7.51 14.67 -6.96
C GLY A 30 -8.64 15.16 -7.86
N PRO A 31 -9.04 14.37 -8.87
CA PRO A 31 -10.17 14.72 -9.74
C PRO A 31 -11.45 14.99 -8.94
N ASP A 32 -12.23 16.00 -9.33
CA ASP A 32 -13.42 16.45 -8.60
C ASP A 32 -14.52 15.38 -8.47
N ASP A 33 -14.54 14.43 -9.41
CA ASP A 33 -15.48 13.31 -9.48
C ASP A 33 -15.05 12.08 -8.66
N VAL A 34 -13.93 12.17 -7.92
CA VAL A 34 -13.38 11.06 -7.14
C VAL A 34 -13.71 11.19 -5.65
N ALA A 35 -14.31 10.18 -5.07
CA ALA A 35 -14.56 10.00 -3.65
C ALA A 35 -13.55 9.02 -3.01
N VAL A 36 -13.52 8.98 -1.68
CA VAL A 36 -12.63 8.11 -0.90
C VAL A 36 -13.43 7.20 0.03
N LEU A 37 -13.10 5.91 0.01
CA LEU A 37 -13.43 4.97 1.08
C LEU A 37 -12.29 5.00 2.10
N LEU A 38 -12.52 5.67 3.23
CA LEU A 38 -11.57 5.78 4.33
C LEU A 38 -11.65 4.50 5.17
N GLY A 39 -10.77 3.55 4.88
CA GLY A 39 -10.68 2.27 5.59
C GLY A 39 -10.03 2.43 6.96
N SER A 40 -10.72 2.00 8.02
CA SER A 40 -10.19 2.00 9.39
C SER A 40 -10.67 0.76 10.13
N ARG A 41 -9.77 0.08 10.86
CA ARG A 41 -10.17 -1.02 11.76
C ARG A 41 -11.01 -0.57 12.96
N ASP A 42 -11.01 0.73 13.24
CA ASP A 42 -11.79 1.35 14.31
C ASP A 42 -12.68 2.42 13.66
N LEU A 43 -13.98 2.14 13.65
CA LEU A 43 -14.97 2.96 12.95
C LEU A 43 -15.03 4.38 13.51
N GLU A 44 -14.93 4.55 14.84
CA GLU A 44 -15.01 5.87 15.49
C GLU A 44 -13.77 6.71 15.19
N ARG A 45 -12.57 6.12 15.23
CA ARG A 45 -11.36 6.80 14.78
C ARG A 45 -11.41 7.16 13.29
N GLY A 46 -12.04 6.31 12.48
CA GLY A 46 -12.29 6.60 11.06
C GLY A 46 -13.18 7.82 10.86
N LYS A 47 -14.31 7.90 11.59
CA LYS A 47 -15.22 9.06 11.58
C LYS A 47 -14.53 10.35 12.05
N GLN A 48 -13.74 10.26 13.11
CA GLN A 48 -12.96 11.41 13.61
C GLN A 48 -11.93 11.88 12.58
N ALA A 49 -11.29 10.96 11.85
CA ALA A 49 -10.35 11.31 10.79
C ALA A 49 -11.03 11.96 9.58
N ALA A 50 -12.24 11.50 9.23
CA ALA A 50 -13.05 12.10 8.17
C ALA A 50 -13.64 13.47 8.56
N ALA A 51 -13.68 13.80 9.85
CA ALA A 51 -14.18 15.09 10.32
C ALA A 51 -13.31 16.23 9.80
N GLY A 52 -13.87 17.03 8.87
CA GLY A 52 -13.17 18.12 8.19
C GLY A 52 -12.91 17.86 6.70
N MET A 53 -13.17 16.65 6.20
CA MET A 53 -13.22 16.38 4.77
C MET A 53 -14.62 16.64 4.20
N ASN A 54 -14.75 16.74 2.88
CA ASN A 54 -16.05 16.87 2.24
C ASN A 54 -16.91 15.61 2.50
N PRO A 55 -18.04 15.72 3.24
CA PRO A 55 -18.85 14.56 3.62
C PRO A 55 -19.52 13.87 2.42
N ASP A 56 -19.68 14.56 1.29
CA ASP A 56 -20.26 13.99 0.07
C ASP A 56 -19.23 13.17 -0.73
N ARG A 57 -17.94 13.30 -0.39
CA ARG A 57 -16.83 12.63 -1.10
C ARG A 57 -16.02 11.70 -0.20
N VAL A 58 -16.40 11.51 1.06
CA VAL A 58 -15.71 10.58 1.98
C VAL A 58 -16.72 9.68 2.67
N THR A 59 -16.53 8.36 2.51
CA THR A 59 -17.28 7.34 3.24
C THR A 59 -16.32 6.55 4.10
N VAL A 60 -16.60 6.43 5.40
CA VAL A 60 -15.79 5.62 6.31
C VAL A 60 -16.19 4.16 6.18
N LEU A 61 -15.21 3.29 6.02
CA LEU A 61 -15.38 1.85 5.89
C LEU A 61 -14.65 1.15 7.04
N GLU A 62 -15.37 0.35 7.83
CA GLU A 62 -14.72 -0.52 8.81
C GLU A 62 -13.94 -1.62 8.08
N LEU A 63 -12.63 -1.65 8.28
CA LEU A 63 -11.72 -2.52 7.54
C LEU A 63 -10.45 -2.80 8.37
N ASP A 64 -10.42 -3.97 9.02
CA ASP A 64 -9.20 -4.53 9.60
C ASP A 64 -8.56 -5.51 8.62
N VAL A 65 -7.45 -5.10 8.00
CA VAL A 65 -6.71 -5.91 7.02
C VAL A 65 -6.17 -7.22 7.60
N LYS A 66 -6.07 -7.34 8.92
CA LYS A 66 -5.66 -8.59 9.59
C LYS A 66 -6.77 -9.66 9.55
N SER A 67 -8.03 -9.24 9.56
CA SER A 67 -9.19 -10.15 9.64
C SER A 67 -9.75 -10.44 8.25
N GLU A 68 -9.75 -11.72 7.87
CA GLU A 68 -10.38 -12.19 6.64
C GLU A 68 -11.87 -11.82 6.58
N GLU A 69 -12.60 -12.01 7.69
CA GLU A 69 -14.03 -11.71 7.77
C GLU A 69 -14.29 -10.21 7.61
N SER A 70 -13.47 -9.35 8.23
CA SER A 70 -13.58 -7.89 8.11
C SER A 70 -13.37 -7.44 6.66
N VAL A 71 -12.32 -7.94 5.99
CA VAL A 71 -12.02 -7.60 4.60
C VAL A 71 -13.13 -8.06 3.66
N ALA A 72 -13.62 -9.30 3.82
CA ALA A 72 -14.70 -9.84 3.00
C ALA A 72 -16.02 -9.06 3.19
N ALA A 73 -16.37 -8.71 4.44
CA ALA A 73 -17.54 -7.92 4.74
C ALA A 73 -17.45 -6.50 4.15
N ALA A 74 -16.28 -5.88 4.22
CA ALA A 74 -16.02 -4.55 3.65
C ALA A 74 -16.14 -4.58 2.11
N ALA A 75 -15.60 -5.59 1.44
CA ALA A 75 -15.72 -5.76 -0.01
C ALA A 75 -17.18 -5.99 -0.43
N LEU A 76 -17.93 -6.79 0.32
CA LEU A 76 -19.36 -7.00 0.08
C LEU A 76 -20.16 -5.70 0.25
N ALA A 77 -19.84 -4.90 1.27
CA ALA A 77 -20.47 -3.60 1.47
C ALA A 77 -20.21 -2.67 0.28
N VAL A 78 -18.96 -2.58 -0.19
CA VAL A 78 -18.59 -1.76 -1.36
C VAL A 78 -19.25 -2.25 -2.64
N LYS A 79 -19.37 -3.57 -2.85
CA LYS A 79 -20.12 -4.14 -3.98
C LYS A 79 -21.60 -3.72 -3.98
N GLY A 80 -22.19 -3.47 -2.82
CA GLY A 80 -23.55 -2.97 -2.67
C GLY A 80 -23.71 -1.45 -2.84
N MET A 81 -22.60 -0.70 -2.91
CA MET A 81 -22.62 0.75 -3.11
C MET A 81 -22.76 1.09 -4.60
N ASN A 82 -23.41 2.22 -4.90
CA ASN A 82 -23.42 2.80 -6.25
C ASN A 82 -22.11 3.57 -6.52
N CYS A 83 -20.98 2.86 -6.54
CA CYS A 83 -19.66 3.42 -6.80
C CYS A 83 -18.90 2.65 -7.87
N ASP A 84 -18.03 3.37 -8.57
CA ASP A 84 -17.05 2.82 -9.50
C ASP A 84 -15.68 2.78 -8.78
N LEU A 85 -15.24 1.61 -8.33
CA LEU A 85 -13.95 1.48 -7.66
C LEU A 85 -12.84 1.58 -8.70
N ILE A 86 -12.08 2.67 -8.66
CA ILE A 86 -11.00 2.96 -9.62
C ILE A 86 -9.60 2.88 -9.00
N GLY A 87 -9.51 2.80 -7.66
CA GLY A 87 -8.24 2.80 -6.97
C GLY A 87 -8.25 2.05 -5.64
N ILE A 88 -7.13 1.40 -5.33
CA ILE A 88 -6.87 0.78 -4.02
C ILE A 88 -5.50 1.26 -3.55
N VAL A 89 -5.44 1.77 -2.33
CA VAL A 89 -4.20 2.11 -1.62
C VAL A 89 -4.08 1.21 -0.40
N ASN A 90 -3.21 0.20 -0.50
CA ASN A 90 -2.84 -0.64 0.62
C ASN A 90 -1.81 0.10 1.50
N ASN A 91 -2.31 0.96 2.38
CA ASN A 91 -1.49 1.77 3.29
C ASN A 91 -1.36 1.17 4.69
N ALA A 92 -2.35 0.39 5.14
CA ALA A 92 -2.34 -0.20 6.48
C ALA A 92 -1.03 -0.98 6.75
N GLY A 93 -0.43 -0.73 7.91
CA GLY A 93 0.78 -1.40 8.31
C GLY A 93 1.18 -1.08 9.75
N ILE A 94 1.98 -1.97 10.32
CA ILE A 94 2.62 -1.82 11.63
C ILE A 94 4.14 -1.74 11.47
N GLY A 95 4.77 -1.08 12.44
CA GLY A 95 6.21 -0.83 12.48
C GLY A 95 6.98 -1.79 13.37
N PHE A 96 8.12 -1.32 13.85
CA PHE A 96 9.08 -2.06 14.67
C PHE A 96 8.50 -2.49 16.03
N GLY A 97 9.14 -3.48 16.67
CA GLY A 97 8.77 -3.98 17.99
C GLY A 97 7.69 -5.07 18.01
N ASN A 98 7.20 -5.49 16.84
CA ASN A 98 6.28 -6.62 16.67
C ASN A 98 7.05 -7.87 16.23
N THR A 99 6.47 -9.05 16.41
CA THR A 99 7.06 -10.30 15.92
C THR A 99 7.07 -10.37 14.38
N ILE A 100 7.86 -11.29 13.82
CA ILE A 100 7.85 -11.58 12.37
C ILE A 100 6.44 -11.96 11.92
N ALA A 101 5.77 -12.84 12.67
CA ALA A 101 4.41 -13.29 12.39
C ALA A 101 3.40 -12.13 12.35
N GLU A 102 3.35 -11.29 13.38
CA GLU A 102 2.41 -10.16 13.43
C GLU A 102 2.68 -9.14 12.32
N THR A 103 3.95 -8.84 12.06
CA THR A 103 4.35 -7.87 11.03
C THR A 103 3.98 -8.37 9.64
N LEU A 104 4.24 -9.64 9.33
CA LEU A 104 3.84 -10.24 8.05
C LEU A 104 2.33 -10.34 7.92
N ASP A 105 1.61 -10.70 8.99
CA ASP A 105 0.16 -10.85 8.96
C ASP A 105 -0.55 -9.53 8.59
N VAL A 106 -0.09 -8.40 9.13
CA VAL A 106 -0.67 -7.09 8.79
C VAL A 106 -0.10 -6.55 7.48
N ASN A 107 1.22 -6.42 7.37
CA ASN A 107 1.83 -5.65 6.28
C ASN A 107 1.76 -6.38 4.94
N PHE A 108 1.90 -7.70 4.94
CA PHE A 108 1.94 -8.50 3.74
C PHE A 108 0.63 -9.26 3.51
N TRP A 109 0.23 -10.13 4.44
CA TRP A 109 -0.99 -10.92 4.28
C TRP A 109 -2.24 -10.03 4.27
N GLY A 110 -2.28 -8.96 5.07
CA GLY A 110 -3.38 -8.01 5.00
C GLY A 110 -3.48 -7.28 3.67
N THR A 111 -2.35 -6.85 3.09
CA THR A 111 -2.30 -6.31 1.71
C THR A 111 -2.86 -7.32 0.70
N LYS A 112 -2.45 -8.59 0.81
CA LYS A 112 -2.95 -9.66 -0.06
C LYS A 112 -4.45 -9.87 0.09
N ARG A 113 -4.96 -9.99 1.33
CA ARG A 113 -6.40 -10.16 1.60
C ARG A 113 -7.22 -9.04 0.97
N VAL A 114 -6.78 -7.80 1.13
CA VAL A 114 -7.46 -6.65 0.50
C VAL A 114 -7.46 -6.80 -1.01
N CYS A 115 -6.33 -7.11 -1.63
CA CYS A 115 -6.28 -7.34 -3.08
C CYS A 115 -7.20 -8.49 -3.53
N ASP A 116 -7.17 -9.63 -2.84
CA ASP A 116 -7.98 -10.81 -3.20
C ASP A 116 -9.49 -10.48 -3.22
N HIS A 117 -9.97 -9.65 -2.29
CA HIS A 117 -11.40 -9.30 -2.17
C HIS A 117 -11.82 -8.07 -2.99
N PHE A 118 -10.95 -7.07 -3.13
CA PHE A 118 -11.30 -5.79 -3.77
C PHE A 118 -10.91 -5.71 -5.24
N MET A 119 -9.89 -6.45 -5.71
CA MET A 119 -9.54 -6.43 -7.14
C MET A 119 -10.65 -6.93 -8.06
N PRO A 120 -11.48 -7.93 -7.69
CA PRO A 120 -12.65 -8.30 -8.51
C PRO A 120 -13.70 -7.19 -8.66
N LEU A 121 -13.64 -6.15 -7.82
CA LEU A 121 -14.52 -4.97 -7.87
C LEU A 121 -13.87 -3.78 -8.59
N LEU A 122 -12.57 -3.85 -8.86
CA LEU A 122 -11.79 -2.77 -9.45
C LEU A 122 -12.08 -2.68 -10.94
N SER A 123 -12.43 -1.50 -11.42
CA SER A 123 -12.71 -1.27 -12.84
C SER A 123 -11.46 -1.39 -13.71
N ASP A 124 -11.69 -1.70 -14.99
CA ASP A 124 -10.63 -1.71 -15.99
C ASP A 124 -9.92 -0.35 -16.04
N GLY A 125 -8.59 -0.39 -16.15
CA GLY A 125 -7.70 0.76 -16.03
C GLY A 125 -7.43 1.22 -14.59
N GLY A 126 -8.12 0.64 -13.60
CA GLY A 126 -7.97 0.96 -12.18
C GLY A 126 -6.54 0.82 -11.67
N ARG A 127 -6.25 1.48 -10.54
CA ARG A 127 -4.90 1.60 -9.97
C ARG A 127 -4.80 0.91 -8.62
N VAL A 128 -3.75 0.11 -8.41
CA VAL A 128 -3.39 -0.42 -7.09
C VAL A 128 -2.05 0.17 -6.68
N CYS A 129 -2.04 0.85 -5.53
CA CYS A 129 -0.85 1.41 -4.89
C CYS A 129 -0.59 0.67 -3.58
N ASN A 130 0.47 -0.13 -3.54
CA ASN A 130 0.91 -0.81 -2.33
C ASN A 130 1.97 0.04 -1.60
N ILE A 131 1.68 0.50 -0.39
CA ILE A 131 2.64 1.25 0.42
C ILE A 131 3.65 0.28 1.04
N ALA A 132 4.79 0.16 0.37
CA ALA A 132 5.92 -0.61 0.83
C ALA A 132 6.79 0.25 1.80
N SER A 133 8.11 0.22 1.63
CA SER A 133 9.07 1.08 2.33
C SER A 133 10.46 0.96 1.70
N ALA A 134 11.31 1.97 1.87
CA ALA A 134 12.74 1.87 1.63
C ALA A 134 13.40 0.71 2.40
N SER A 135 12.82 0.32 3.54
CA SER A 135 13.26 -0.84 4.33
C SER A 135 13.17 -2.18 3.57
N GLY A 136 12.31 -2.29 2.55
CA GLY A 136 12.22 -3.48 1.71
C GLY A 136 13.48 -3.68 0.88
N PRO A 137 13.81 -2.76 -0.05
CA PRO A 137 15.06 -2.81 -0.79
C PRO A 137 16.30 -2.82 0.10
N ASN A 138 16.32 -2.09 1.22
CA ASN A 138 17.44 -2.12 2.18
C ASN A 138 17.59 -3.47 2.89
N PHE A 139 16.50 -4.21 3.11
CA PHE A 139 16.57 -5.58 3.60
C PHE A 139 17.22 -6.48 2.55
N VAL A 140 16.76 -6.38 1.29
CA VAL A 140 17.31 -7.17 0.17
C VAL A 140 18.81 -6.87 -0.05
N ALA A 141 19.21 -5.60 0.03
CA ALA A 141 20.60 -5.15 -0.14
C ALA A 141 21.61 -5.85 0.79
N LYS A 142 21.15 -6.30 1.97
CA LYS A 142 21.97 -6.95 2.98
C LYS A 142 22.12 -8.46 2.77
N LEU A 143 21.35 -9.04 1.85
CA LEU A 143 21.35 -10.47 1.58
C LEU A 143 22.51 -10.85 0.64
N SER A 144 22.81 -12.15 0.60
CA SER A 144 23.75 -12.70 -0.39
C SER A 144 23.25 -12.45 -1.82
N PRO A 145 24.13 -12.33 -2.84
CA PRO A 145 23.69 -12.15 -4.23
C PRO A 145 22.70 -13.22 -4.71
N ALA A 146 22.89 -14.47 -4.28
CA ALA A 146 21.97 -15.57 -4.59
C ALA A 146 20.58 -15.34 -3.97
N ASP A 147 20.52 -14.82 -2.74
CA ASP A 147 19.27 -14.49 -2.08
C ASP A 147 18.63 -13.21 -2.62
N GLN A 148 19.40 -12.24 -3.10
CA GLN A 148 18.88 -11.05 -3.77
C GLN A 148 18.12 -11.43 -5.03
N ALA A 149 18.64 -12.38 -5.81
CA ALA A 149 17.99 -12.90 -7.02
C ALA A 149 16.56 -13.41 -6.76
N PHE A 150 16.28 -13.94 -5.57
CA PHE A 150 14.93 -14.33 -5.16
C PHE A 150 13.97 -13.14 -5.10
N TRP A 151 14.41 -11.98 -4.65
CA TRP A 151 13.55 -10.82 -4.44
C TRP A 151 13.38 -9.95 -5.68
N VAL A 152 14.39 -9.91 -6.55
CA VAL A 152 14.36 -9.12 -7.79
C VAL A 152 13.91 -9.92 -9.01
N GLY A 153 14.09 -11.24 -8.98
CA GLY A 153 13.86 -12.14 -10.11
C GLY A 153 12.41 -12.58 -10.29
N SER A 154 12.24 -13.77 -10.88
CA SER A 154 10.94 -14.37 -11.20
C SER A 154 10.52 -15.44 -10.18
N THR A 155 10.61 -15.09 -8.90
CA THR A 155 10.14 -15.97 -7.82
C THR A 155 8.65 -16.23 -7.94
N THR A 156 8.23 -17.48 -7.76
CA THR A 156 6.81 -17.86 -7.81
C THR A 156 6.11 -17.60 -6.48
N TRP A 157 4.78 -17.71 -6.49
CA TRP A 157 3.99 -17.56 -5.27
C TRP A 157 4.35 -18.65 -4.24
N GLU A 158 4.48 -19.90 -4.70
CA GLU A 158 4.78 -21.07 -3.86
C GLU A 158 6.14 -20.94 -3.19
N GLN A 159 7.12 -20.39 -3.91
CA GLN A 159 8.46 -20.11 -3.38
C GLN A 159 8.45 -19.01 -2.31
N LEU A 160 7.70 -17.93 -2.54
CA LEU A 160 7.51 -16.86 -1.56
C LEU A 160 6.82 -17.38 -0.29
N GLU A 161 5.73 -18.12 -0.46
CA GLU A 161 4.97 -18.72 0.65
C GLU A 161 5.82 -19.71 1.46
N ALA A 162 6.59 -20.57 0.79
CA ALA A 162 7.51 -21.49 1.46
C ALA A 162 8.57 -20.75 2.28
N ARG A 163 9.17 -19.68 1.73
CA ARG A 163 10.14 -18.84 2.45
C ARG A 163 9.49 -18.15 3.65
N ILE A 164 8.29 -17.59 3.50
CA ILE A 164 7.53 -16.95 4.59
C ILE A 164 7.22 -17.94 5.70
N LYS A 165 6.81 -19.16 5.36
CA LYS A 165 6.48 -20.21 6.35
C LYS A 165 7.69 -20.59 7.22
N VAL A 166 8.89 -20.57 6.66
CA VAL A 166 10.14 -20.87 7.39
C VAL A 166 10.54 -19.75 8.34
N VAL A 167 10.33 -18.48 7.97
CA VAL A 167 10.76 -17.31 8.78
C VAL A 167 9.72 -16.85 9.79
N THR A 168 8.43 -17.06 9.52
CA THR A 168 7.32 -16.66 10.40
C THR A 168 7.48 -17.07 11.88
N PRO A 169 7.88 -18.32 12.22
CA PRO A 169 8.00 -18.73 13.62
C PRO A 169 9.30 -18.26 14.30
N GLN A 170 10.20 -17.60 13.57
CA GLN A 170 11.50 -17.18 14.12
C GLN A 170 11.37 -15.92 14.96
N THR A 171 12.26 -15.76 15.92
CA THR A 171 12.41 -14.53 16.70
C THR A 171 13.11 -13.46 15.87
N ASP A 172 12.61 -12.22 15.91
CA ASP A 172 13.19 -11.11 15.15
C ASP A 172 14.39 -10.46 15.86
N TYR A 173 15.49 -11.20 16.02
CA TYR A 173 16.67 -10.71 16.74
C TYR A 173 17.28 -9.44 16.11
N ASP A 174 17.19 -9.31 14.79
CA ASP A 174 17.84 -8.24 14.02
C ASP A 174 16.89 -7.12 13.58
N ASN A 175 15.65 -7.06 14.12
CA ASN A 175 14.60 -6.12 13.70
C ASN A 175 14.35 -6.12 12.18
N THR A 176 14.41 -7.31 11.57
CA THR A 176 14.25 -7.55 10.14
C THR A 176 12.80 -7.70 9.71
N ALA A 177 11.87 -7.97 10.63
CA ALA A 177 10.46 -8.26 10.31
C ALA A 177 9.84 -7.18 9.42
N TYR A 178 10.09 -5.90 9.73
CA TYR A 178 9.55 -4.79 8.96
C TYR A 178 10.12 -4.76 7.54
N GLY A 179 11.45 -4.83 7.39
CA GLY A 179 12.11 -4.84 6.08
C GLY A 179 11.69 -6.04 5.23
N LEU A 180 11.70 -7.24 5.81
CA LEU A 180 11.19 -8.47 5.20
C LEU A 180 9.75 -8.30 4.72
N SER A 181 8.85 -7.80 5.56
CA SER A 181 7.44 -7.61 5.19
C SER A 181 7.26 -6.67 4.00
N LYS A 182 8.08 -5.62 3.90
CA LYS A 182 8.04 -4.65 2.81
C LYS A 182 8.72 -5.17 1.53
N ALA A 183 9.72 -6.05 1.66
CA ALA A 183 10.25 -6.82 0.52
C ALA A 183 9.20 -7.80 -0.04
N CYS A 184 8.43 -8.47 0.83
CA CYS A 184 7.29 -9.30 0.41
C CYS A 184 6.23 -8.49 -0.34
N VAL A 185 5.86 -7.30 0.15
CA VAL A 185 4.91 -6.42 -0.56
C VAL A 185 5.41 -6.02 -1.95
N ASN A 186 6.71 -5.70 -2.09
CA ASN A 186 7.30 -5.37 -3.39
C ASN A 186 7.25 -6.55 -4.36
N LEU A 187 7.71 -7.73 -3.94
CA LEU A 187 7.68 -8.93 -4.78
C LEU A 187 6.25 -9.33 -5.15
N TYR A 188 5.33 -9.26 -4.19
CA TYR A 188 3.90 -9.51 -4.44
C TYR A 188 3.30 -8.52 -5.42
N THR A 189 3.65 -7.24 -5.34
CA THR A 189 3.21 -6.23 -6.32
C THR A 189 3.63 -6.62 -7.74
N LYS A 190 4.88 -7.07 -7.92
CA LYS A 190 5.39 -7.55 -9.21
C LYS A 190 4.64 -8.79 -9.71
N GLN A 191 4.40 -9.76 -8.83
CA GLN A 191 3.66 -10.99 -9.16
C GLN A 191 2.19 -10.71 -9.49
N LEU A 192 1.56 -9.80 -8.75
CA LEU A 192 0.17 -9.43 -8.95
C LEU A 192 -0.01 -8.69 -10.27
N ALA A 193 0.88 -7.73 -10.58
CA ALA A 193 0.93 -7.07 -11.88
C ALA A 193 0.99 -8.10 -13.03
N ALA A 194 1.94 -9.04 -12.97
CA ALA A 194 2.07 -10.06 -14.01
C ALA A 194 0.82 -10.94 -14.23
N LYS A 195 -0.09 -11.04 -13.26
CA LYS A 195 -1.34 -11.79 -13.34
C LYS A 195 -2.54 -10.96 -13.80
N HIS A 196 -2.44 -9.63 -13.83
CA HIS A 196 -3.55 -8.73 -14.06
C HIS A 196 -3.23 -7.66 -15.11
N SER A 197 -3.66 -7.89 -16.34
CA SER A 197 -3.39 -6.99 -17.48
C SER A 197 -4.37 -5.84 -17.65
N THR A 198 -5.54 -5.87 -16.98
CA THR A 198 -6.57 -4.84 -17.12
C THR A 198 -6.41 -3.68 -16.14
N VAL A 199 -5.57 -3.80 -15.13
CA VAL A 199 -5.33 -2.79 -14.09
C VAL A 199 -3.84 -2.48 -13.98
N VAL A 200 -3.49 -1.35 -13.37
CA VAL A 200 -2.09 -0.97 -13.15
C VAL A 200 -1.74 -1.05 -11.67
N ILE A 201 -0.70 -1.83 -11.36
CA ILE A 201 -0.37 -2.22 -9.99
C ILE A 201 1.08 -1.85 -9.73
N ASN A 202 1.33 -0.98 -8.76
CA ASN A 202 2.68 -0.55 -8.39
C ASN A 202 2.80 -0.40 -6.86
N SER A 203 4.03 -0.31 -6.40
CA SER A 203 4.35 -0.08 -4.99
C SER A 203 5.21 1.16 -4.84
N CYS A 204 5.20 1.77 -3.66
CA CYS A 204 6.07 2.91 -3.38
C CYS A 204 6.54 2.94 -1.93
N THR A 205 7.56 3.76 -1.66
CA THR A 205 7.83 4.25 -0.31
C THR A 205 7.29 5.67 -0.15
N PRO A 206 6.66 5.98 1.00
CA PRO A 206 6.22 7.34 1.30
C PRO A 206 7.38 8.23 1.76
N GLY A 207 8.58 7.69 1.93
CA GLY A 207 9.73 8.39 2.52
C GLY A 207 9.74 8.35 4.05
N TRP A 208 10.60 9.18 4.65
CA TRP A 208 10.78 9.25 6.11
C TRP A 208 9.84 10.29 6.71
N ILE A 209 8.63 9.86 7.07
CA ILE A 209 7.48 10.72 7.42
C ILE A 209 7.19 10.67 8.92
N ALA A 210 7.05 11.84 9.54
CA ALA A 210 6.67 12.05 10.94
C ALA A 210 5.25 11.53 11.19
N THR A 211 5.18 10.31 11.73
CA THR A 211 3.95 9.64 12.18
C THR A 211 4.21 8.90 13.49
N ASP A 212 3.16 8.33 14.10
CA ASP A 212 3.32 7.45 15.27
C ASP A 212 4.31 6.30 15.02
N LEU A 213 4.37 5.77 13.78
CA LEU A 213 5.28 4.67 13.43
C LEU A 213 6.75 5.07 13.54
N THR A 214 7.06 6.34 13.29
CA THR A 214 8.41 6.90 13.33
C THR A 214 8.66 7.77 14.57
N ALA A 215 7.75 7.73 15.55
CA ALA A 215 7.86 8.54 16.75
C ALA A 215 9.17 8.23 17.48
N GLY A 216 9.92 9.27 17.85
CA GLY A 216 11.25 9.11 18.47
C GLY A 216 12.38 8.70 17.51
N MET A 217 12.11 8.49 16.22
CA MET A 217 13.10 8.08 15.22
C MET A 217 13.67 9.23 14.37
N GLY A 218 13.36 10.49 14.72
CA GLY A 218 13.89 11.67 14.04
C GLY A 218 13.26 11.99 12.68
N ALA A 219 12.12 11.41 12.33
CA ALA A 219 11.38 11.81 11.13
C ALA A 219 10.77 13.21 11.27
N THR A 220 11.02 14.07 10.29
CA THR A 220 10.58 15.49 10.30
C THR A 220 9.68 15.87 9.14
N ASN A 221 9.62 15.07 8.07
CA ASN A 221 8.73 15.35 6.95
C ASN A 221 7.28 15.12 7.39
N PRO A 222 6.35 16.03 7.05
CA PRO A 222 4.97 15.90 7.51
C PRO A 222 4.19 14.88 6.65
N PRO A 223 3.06 14.34 7.14
CA PRO A 223 2.24 13.32 6.47
C PRO A 223 1.90 13.60 5.01
N GLU A 224 1.70 14.86 4.64
CA GLU A 224 1.31 15.29 3.29
C GLU A 224 2.39 15.00 2.26
N LYS A 225 3.68 15.03 2.66
CA LYS A 225 4.77 14.60 1.78
C LYS A 225 4.71 13.11 1.49
N GLY A 226 4.23 12.31 2.44
CA GLY A 226 4.05 10.86 2.27
C GLY A 226 2.99 10.49 1.23
N ALA A 227 2.07 11.40 0.93
CA ALA A 227 1.01 11.20 -0.05
C ALA A 227 1.44 11.48 -1.49
N LEU A 228 2.62 12.06 -1.74
CA LEU A 228 3.07 12.45 -3.08
C LEU A 228 3.20 11.26 -4.04
N ALA A 229 3.96 10.24 -3.67
CA ALA A 229 4.11 9.05 -4.51
C ALA A 229 2.78 8.29 -4.72
N PRO A 230 1.95 8.06 -3.69
CA PRO A 230 0.60 7.50 -3.87
C PRO A 230 -0.27 8.30 -4.85
N MET A 231 -0.29 9.64 -4.76
CA MET A 231 -1.06 10.47 -5.70
C MET A 231 -0.56 10.31 -7.14
N LYS A 232 0.76 10.25 -7.36
CA LYS A 232 1.33 9.95 -8.69
C LYS A 232 0.88 8.58 -9.19
N LEU A 233 0.88 7.55 -8.34
CA LEU A 233 0.49 6.19 -8.72
C LEU A 233 -1.02 6.05 -9.00
N LEU A 234 -1.86 6.88 -8.37
CA LEU A 234 -3.30 6.89 -8.59
C LEU A 234 -3.71 7.69 -9.83
N PHE A 235 -3.12 8.86 -10.05
CA PHE A 235 -3.64 9.84 -11.03
C PHE A 235 -2.60 10.38 -12.01
N GLY A 236 -1.32 10.06 -11.83
CA GLY A 236 -0.26 10.51 -12.73
C GLY A 236 -0.17 9.69 -14.01
N ASP A 237 0.56 10.22 -14.99
CA ASP A 237 1.03 9.44 -16.12
C ASP A 237 2.15 8.50 -15.66
N LEU A 238 1.93 7.21 -15.89
CA LEU A 238 2.80 6.13 -15.47
C LEU A 238 3.54 5.49 -16.66
N GLY A 239 3.22 5.86 -17.90
CA GLY A 239 3.74 5.19 -19.09
C GLY A 239 3.57 3.67 -18.99
N ALA A 240 4.69 2.95 -19.06
CA ALA A 240 4.73 1.48 -18.98
C ALA A 240 4.79 0.93 -17.54
N ALA A 241 4.68 1.78 -16.50
CA ALA A 241 4.90 1.32 -15.14
C ALA A 241 3.82 0.36 -14.66
N HIS A 242 4.22 -0.88 -14.46
CA HIS A 242 3.36 -1.96 -14.02
C HIS A 242 4.23 -3.02 -13.33
N GLY A 243 3.95 -3.30 -12.06
CA GLY A 243 4.77 -4.14 -11.19
C GLY A 243 6.05 -3.46 -10.68
N TRP A 244 6.13 -2.12 -10.76
CA TRP A 244 7.30 -1.35 -10.36
C TRP A 244 7.23 -0.89 -8.89
N TYR A 245 8.40 -0.49 -8.39
CA TYR A 245 8.56 0.16 -7.10
C TYR A 245 9.04 1.59 -7.29
N PHE A 246 8.48 2.52 -6.52
CA PHE A 246 8.73 3.95 -6.64
C PHE A 246 9.26 4.55 -5.33
N GLY A 247 10.17 5.53 -5.48
CA GLY A 247 10.67 6.34 -4.37
C GLY A 247 9.63 7.37 -3.91
N SER A 248 9.94 8.08 -2.82
CA SER A 248 9.03 9.10 -2.27
C SER A 248 8.87 10.34 -3.14
N ASP A 249 9.80 10.57 -4.07
CA ASP A 249 9.73 11.58 -5.13
C ASP A 249 8.93 11.11 -6.36
N GLY A 250 8.39 9.88 -6.33
CA GLY A 250 7.62 9.31 -7.41
C GLY A 250 8.45 8.82 -8.60
N LEU A 251 9.77 8.66 -8.49
CA LEU A 251 10.60 8.06 -9.54
C LEU A 251 10.82 6.56 -9.31
N ARG A 252 10.89 5.78 -10.40
CA ARG A 252 11.15 4.34 -10.33
C ARG A 252 12.43 4.07 -9.54
N SER A 253 12.37 3.06 -8.68
CA SER A 253 13.45 2.67 -7.77
C SER A 253 13.65 1.15 -7.84
N PRO A 254 14.90 0.67 -7.64
CA PRO A 254 15.19 -0.75 -7.68
C PRO A 254 14.68 -1.48 -6.43
N LEU A 255 14.55 -2.80 -6.53
CA LEU A 255 14.02 -3.66 -5.46
C LEU A 255 15.09 -4.19 -4.50
N ASP A 256 16.36 -3.98 -4.79
CA ASP A 256 17.53 -4.50 -4.06
C ASP A 256 18.37 -3.44 -3.35
N ARG A 257 18.04 -2.16 -3.49
CA ARG A 257 18.71 -1.05 -2.82
C ARG A 257 17.80 0.17 -2.73
N TYR A 258 17.99 1.00 -1.72
CA TYR A 258 17.28 2.27 -1.66
C TYR A 258 17.91 3.29 -2.60
N ARG A 259 17.10 3.86 -3.49
CA ARG A 259 17.43 5.06 -4.26
C ARG A 259 17.01 6.29 -3.44
N ASN A 260 17.92 7.23 -3.20
CA ASN A 260 17.56 8.43 -2.44
C ASN A 260 16.72 9.38 -3.30
N PRO A 261 15.81 10.15 -2.69
CA PRO A 261 15.10 11.20 -3.39
C PRO A 261 16.07 12.18 -4.04
N GLY A 262 15.88 12.46 -5.33
CA GLY A 262 16.79 13.30 -6.13
C GLY A 262 17.88 12.54 -6.89
N ASP A 263 18.15 11.27 -6.57
CA ASP A 263 19.00 10.42 -7.42
C ASP A 263 18.28 10.09 -8.75
N PRO A 264 19.02 9.84 -9.85
CA PRO A 264 18.43 9.50 -11.15
C PRO A 264 17.44 8.34 -11.11
N GLU A 265 16.39 8.42 -11.92
CA GLU A 265 15.38 7.36 -12.04
C GLU A 265 16.02 6.03 -12.46
N TYR A 266 15.57 4.94 -11.85
CA TYR A 266 16.02 3.60 -12.19
C TYR A 266 15.40 3.15 -13.52
N THR A 267 16.19 2.62 -14.46
CA THR A 267 15.75 2.32 -15.83
C THR A 267 15.76 0.84 -16.21
N GLU A 268 16.37 -0.04 -15.42
CA GLU A 268 16.60 -1.47 -15.76
C GLU A 268 15.49 -2.42 -15.31
#